data_AF-A0A2E2BY27-F1
#
_entry.id   AF-A0A2E2BY27-F1
#
_cell.length_a   1.000
_cell.length_b   1.000
_cell.length_c   1.000
_cell.angle_alpha   90.00
_cell.angle_beta   90.00
_cell.angle_gamma   90.00
#
_symmetry.space_group_name_H-M   'P 1'
#
loop_
_entity.id
_entity.type
_entity.pdbx_description
1 polymer ?
#
loop_
_entity_poly.entity_id
_entity_poly.type
_entity_poly.pdbx_seq_one_letter_code
_entity_poly.pdbx_strand_id
1 'polypeptide(L)'
;MADWLKIPSKSKRREEDIPEPYEIVCVCGVSLSGYRRKAPYRHACQQCTESYFILPRNTYPAPKARKKKKQLPKQQQLSDFIMNSALVSRFRERHKQKQEASNSAAATTAAETKPEISPFELPAPRTRLLTPFRAILSGIILIVGLTGYGILHSRKMEQASETLKTATQTGQELLEQEDLIGANAAYQKAFEALTVLDRTDPAANDIRQTSRELLAINTQAGSPLFEMAEEAVDQIKQSGLDSWKSLFDVRYADTWMIFEATLLPVETQEKVPHSRYRLNLPVLLDEYTLYLDLISPTFEKYLEAHPGQPVIFAAQISGFNQDASRPDTGIIELDGETAFLWSHLDLYKQLGIEFDEFQNRAQVENRLNQQSRFLGLTE
;
A
#
# COMPACT_ATOMS: atom_id res chain seq x y z
N MET A 1 -4.08 -52.01 -1.86
CA MET A 1 -5.05 -51.42 -2.82
C MET A 1 -5.73 -50.25 -2.15
N ALA A 2 -5.72 -49.09 -2.80
CA ALA A 2 -5.94 -47.81 -2.16
C ALA A 2 -7.43 -47.58 -1.81
N ASP A 3 -7.68 -47.21 -0.55
CA ASP A 3 -8.99 -47.12 0.11
C ASP A 3 -9.81 -45.87 -0.28
N TRP A 4 -9.43 -45.17 -1.36
CA TRP A 4 -10.05 -43.93 -1.83
C TRP A 4 -11.10 -44.13 -2.95
N LEU A 5 -11.31 -45.38 -3.39
CA LEU A 5 -12.27 -45.74 -4.45
C LEU A 5 -13.64 -46.23 -3.94
N LYS A 6 -14.01 -45.95 -2.68
CA LYS A 6 -15.35 -46.24 -2.17
C LYS A 6 -16.35 -45.18 -2.65
N ILE A 7 -17.11 -45.53 -3.68
CA ILE A 7 -18.28 -44.80 -4.18
C ILE A 7 -19.21 -44.48 -3.01
N PRO A 8 -19.51 -43.20 -2.70
CA PRO A 8 -20.37 -42.88 -1.58
C PRO A 8 -21.81 -43.35 -1.85
N SER A 9 -22.35 -44.03 -0.84
CA SER A 9 -23.69 -44.61 -0.80
C SER A 9 -24.80 -43.62 -1.15
N LYS A 10 -25.82 -44.12 -1.84
CA LYS A 10 -27.05 -43.44 -2.30
C LYS A 10 -27.81 -42.65 -1.21
N SER A 11 -27.48 -42.81 0.06
CA SER A 11 -28.11 -42.09 1.19
C SER A 11 -27.77 -40.61 1.26
N LYS A 12 -26.64 -40.16 0.70
CA LYS A 12 -26.22 -38.75 0.75
C LYS A 12 -26.91 -37.83 -0.27
N ARG A 13 -27.63 -38.41 -1.25
CA ARG A 13 -28.35 -37.65 -2.29
C ARG A 13 -29.65 -37.00 -1.80
N ARG A 14 -30.16 -37.35 -0.62
CA ARG A 14 -31.48 -36.86 -0.15
C ARG A 14 -31.43 -35.50 0.55
N GLU A 15 -30.25 -35.03 0.94
CA GLU A 15 -30.06 -33.72 1.61
C GLU A 15 -29.78 -32.59 0.59
N GLU A 16 -29.66 -32.93 -0.69
CA GLU A 16 -29.31 -32.02 -1.79
C GLU A 16 -30.49 -31.23 -2.38
N ASP A 17 -31.72 -31.31 -1.85
CA ASP A 17 -32.89 -30.65 -2.47
C ASP A 17 -33.45 -29.43 -1.69
N ILE A 18 -32.71 -28.90 -0.72
CA ILE A 18 -33.09 -27.61 -0.09
C ILE A 18 -32.74 -26.47 -1.05
N PRO A 19 -33.71 -25.65 -1.52
CA PRO A 19 -33.43 -24.56 -2.45
C PRO A 19 -32.70 -23.42 -1.74
N GLU A 20 -31.57 -22.96 -2.29
CA GLU A 20 -30.80 -21.82 -1.77
C GLU A 20 -31.39 -20.50 -2.28
N PRO A 21 -31.99 -19.66 -1.41
CA PRO A 21 -32.51 -18.37 -1.84
C PRO A 21 -31.38 -17.38 -2.11
N TYR A 22 -31.66 -16.38 -2.94
CA TYR A 22 -30.83 -15.18 -3.09
C TYR A 22 -31.71 -13.94 -3.10
N GLU A 23 -31.10 -12.83 -2.72
CA GLU A 23 -31.67 -11.49 -2.79
C GLU A 23 -30.58 -10.57 -3.34
N ILE A 24 -30.88 -9.88 -4.43
CA ILE A 24 -29.99 -8.90 -5.06
C ILE A 24 -30.78 -7.61 -5.31
N VAL A 25 -30.12 -6.47 -5.23
CA VAL A 25 -30.74 -5.17 -5.50
C VAL A 25 -30.38 -4.77 -6.93
N CYS A 26 -31.40 -4.49 -7.73
CA CYS A 26 -31.25 -4.00 -9.09
C CYS A 26 -30.80 -2.52 -9.08
N VAL A 27 -30.11 -2.06 -10.14
CA VAL A 27 -29.70 -0.66 -10.34
C VAL A 27 -30.88 0.32 -10.21
N CYS A 28 -32.09 -0.09 -10.60
CA CYS A 28 -33.31 0.71 -10.43
C CYS A 28 -33.87 0.74 -9.00
N GLY A 29 -33.20 0.11 -8.02
CA GLY A 29 -33.59 0.08 -6.61
C GLY A 29 -34.56 -1.05 -6.21
N VAL A 30 -35.00 -1.88 -7.16
CA VAL A 30 -35.92 -3.00 -6.88
C VAL A 30 -35.16 -4.23 -6.38
N SER A 31 -35.63 -4.85 -5.29
CA SER A 31 -35.11 -6.12 -4.79
C SER A 31 -35.59 -7.29 -5.64
N LEU A 32 -34.65 -8.03 -6.24
CA LEU A 32 -34.92 -9.28 -6.95
C LEU A 32 -34.59 -10.46 -6.03
N SER A 33 -35.60 -11.28 -5.72
CA SER A 33 -35.44 -12.49 -4.93
C SER A 33 -35.77 -13.75 -5.74
N GLY A 34 -35.06 -14.84 -5.49
CA GLY A 34 -35.33 -16.12 -6.15
C GLY A 34 -34.54 -17.27 -5.55
N TYR A 35 -34.56 -18.42 -6.24
CA TYR A 35 -33.81 -19.61 -5.82
C TYR A 35 -32.72 -19.95 -6.83
N ARG A 36 -31.53 -20.30 -6.33
CA ARG A 36 -30.42 -20.72 -7.18
C ARG A 36 -30.69 -22.09 -7.80
N ARG A 37 -30.42 -22.21 -9.09
CA ARG A 37 -30.58 -23.45 -9.88
C ARG A 37 -29.25 -24.21 -9.96
N LYS A 38 -29.28 -25.46 -10.43
CA LYS A 38 -28.07 -26.27 -10.67
C LYS A 38 -27.21 -25.69 -11.80
N ALA A 39 -27.83 -25.04 -12.78
CA ALA A 39 -27.15 -24.33 -13.86
C ALA A 39 -27.25 -22.80 -13.64
N PRO A 40 -26.25 -22.03 -14.07
CA PRO A 40 -26.34 -20.57 -14.09
C PRO A 40 -27.50 -20.12 -14.98
N TYR A 41 -28.13 -19.01 -14.63
CA TYR A 41 -29.18 -18.41 -15.45
C TYR A 41 -29.23 -16.90 -15.25
N ARG A 42 -29.88 -16.19 -16.17
CA ARG A 42 -30.08 -14.74 -16.07
C ARG A 42 -31.47 -14.42 -15.51
N HIS A 43 -31.54 -13.50 -14.56
CA HIS A 43 -32.79 -12.96 -14.03
C HIS A 43 -32.93 -11.51 -14.51
N ALA A 44 -33.90 -11.25 -15.39
CA ALA A 44 -34.19 -9.89 -15.87
C ALA A 44 -35.09 -9.16 -14.88
N CYS A 45 -34.75 -7.92 -14.55
CA CYS A 45 -35.61 -7.04 -13.76
C CYS A 45 -36.87 -6.68 -14.57
N GLN A 46 -38.05 -6.80 -13.96
CA GLN A 46 -39.31 -6.46 -14.64
C GLN A 46 -39.50 -4.95 -14.89
N GLN A 47 -38.77 -4.10 -14.16
CA GLN A 47 -38.96 -2.64 -14.23
C GLN A 47 -37.97 -1.94 -15.16
N CYS A 48 -36.71 -2.35 -15.21
CA CYS A 48 -35.67 -1.73 -16.06
C CYS A 48 -35.07 -2.69 -17.09
N THR A 49 -35.60 -3.92 -17.21
CA THR A 49 -35.14 -4.97 -18.16
C THR A 49 -33.68 -5.42 -18.05
N GLU A 50 -32.92 -4.87 -17.10
CA GLU A 50 -31.52 -5.22 -16.85
C GLU A 50 -31.37 -6.67 -16.39
N SER A 51 -30.37 -7.37 -16.91
CA SER A 51 -30.22 -8.83 -16.72
C SER A 51 -29.09 -9.17 -15.75
N TYR A 52 -29.43 -9.82 -14.64
CA TYR A 52 -28.46 -10.22 -13.62
C TYR A 52 -28.07 -11.68 -13.78
N PHE A 53 -26.77 -11.94 -13.78
CA PHE A 53 -26.24 -13.31 -13.82
C PHE A 53 -26.30 -13.94 -12.43
N ILE A 54 -27.15 -14.96 -12.27
CA ILE A 54 -27.30 -15.68 -11.01
C ILE A 54 -26.37 -16.88 -11.01
N LEU A 55 -25.47 -16.90 -10.02
CA LEU A 55 -24.55 -18.01 -9.82
C LEU A 55 -25.31 -19.32 -9.57
N PRO A 56 -24.78 -20.45 -10.07
CA PRO A 56 -25.35 -21.75 -9.77
C PRO A 56 -25.25 -22.04 -8.28
N ARG A 57 -26.04 -23.00 -7.83
CA ARG A 57 -25.96 -23.52 -6.47
C ARG A 57 -24.55 -24.01 -6.15
N ASN A 58 -24.10 -23.80 -4.92
CA ASN A 58 -22.78 -24.27 -4.49
C ASN A 58 -22.74 -25.81 -4.48
N THR A 59 -22.00 -26.40 -5.42
CA THR A 59 -21.82 -27.85 -5.55
C THR A 59 -20.82 -28.42 -4.56
N TYR A 60 -20.09 -27.57 -3.83
CA TYR A 60 -19.13 -28.03 -2.85
C TYR A 60 -19.84 -28.36 -1.54
N PRO A 61 -19.49 -29.51 -0.91
CA PRO A 61 -20.05 -29.85 0.39
C PRO A 61 -19.70 -28.75 1.39
N ALA A 62 -20.70 -28.31 2.16
CA ALA A 62 -20.47 -27.33 3.23
C ALA A 62 -19.27 -27.79 4.08
N PRO A 63 -18.31 -26.90 4.38
CA PRO A 63 -17.14 -27.27 5.17
C PRO A 63 -17.62 -27.89 6.47
N LYS A 64 -17.15 -29.12 6.77
CA LYS A 64 -17.51 -29.84 7.99
C LYS A 64 -17.30 -28.88 9.16
N ALA A 65 -18.38 -28.57 9.89
CA ALA A 65 -18.31 -27.69 11.05
C ALA A 65 -17.11 -28.10 11.89
N ARG A 66 -16.14 -27.19 12.05
CA ARG A 66 -14.95 -27.46 12.85
C ARG A 66 -15.46 -27.92 14.21
N LYS A 67 -15.08 -29.14 14.64
CA LYS A 67 -15.31 -29.62 16.01
C LYS A 67 -14.93 -28.46 16.92
N LYS A 68 -15.88 -28.00 17.76
CA LYS A 68 -15.66 -26.87 18.68
C LYS A 68 -14.27 -27.03 19.29
N LYS A 69 -13.31 -26.19 18.89
CA LYS A 69 -12.04 -26.07 19.58
C LYS A 69 -12.42 -25.84 21.05
N LYS A 70 -11.86 -26.63 21.97
CA LYS A 70 -11.96 -26.36 23.41
C LYS A 70 -11.75 -24.85 23.58
N GLN A 71 -12.75 -24.17 24.13
CA GLN A 71 -12.70 -22.74 24.36
C GLN A 71 -11.37 -22.47 25.08
N LEU A 72 -10.48 -21.71 24.43
CA LEU A 72 -9.36 -21.14 25.15
C LEU A 72 -9.97 -20.29 26.28
N PRO A 73 -9.42 -20.38 27.49
CA PRO A 73 -9.99 -19.71 28.65
C PRO A 73 -10.07 -18.20 28.37
N LYS A 74 -11.26 -17.63 28.62
CA LYS A 74 -11.53 -16.19 28.47
C LYS A 74 -10.43 -15.39 29.16
N GLN A 75 -10.09 -14.25 28.55
CA GLN A 75 -9.07 -13.28 28.94
C GLN A 75 -9.07 -12.89 30.44
N GLN A 76 -10.19 -13.12 31.16
CA GLN A 76 -10.31 -13.00 32.62
C GLN A 76 -9.46 -14.01 33.41
N GLN A 77 -9.20 -15.22 32.91
CA GLN A 77 -8.36 -16.20 33.61
C GLN A 77 -6.85 -15.92 33.47
N LEU A 78 -6.44 -15.19 32.41
CA LEU A 78 -5.06 -14.71 32.27
C LEU A 78 -4.77 -13.55 33.23
N SER A 79 -5.73 -12.65 33.45
CA SER A 79 -5.59 -11.61 34.47
C SER A 79 -5.52 -12.19 35.89
N ASP A 80 -6.29 -13.24 36.20
CA ASP A 80 -6.22 -13.90 37.51
C ASP A 80 -4.91 -14.67 37.71
N PHE A 81 -4.34 -15.24 36.65
CA PHE A 81 -3.06 -15.94 36.72
C PHE A 81 -1.87 -14.97 36.85
N ILE A 82 -1.95 -13.79 36.20
CA ILE A 82 -0.91 -12.76 36.31
C ILE A 82 -0.99 -12.04 37.67
N MET A 83 -2.21 -11.75 38.16
CA MET A 83 -2.44 -11.10 39.46
C MET A 83 -2.09 -11.99 40.66
N ASN A 84 -2.20 -13.32 40.53
CA ASN A 84 -1.86 -14.27 41.61
C ASN A 84 -0.46 -14.89 41.48
N SER A 85 0.37 -14.40 40.55
CA SER A 85 1.76 -14.83 40.45
C SER A 85 2.55 -14.35 41.68
N ALA A 86 3.37 -15.23 42.27
CA ALA A 86 4.14 -14.99 43.50
C ALA A 86 5.13 -13.80 43.43
N LEU A 87 5.35 -13.27 42.23
CA LEU A 87 6.12 -12.05 41.99
C LEU A 87 5.29 -10.78 42.26
N VAL A 88 4.01 -10.76 41.89
CA VAL A 88 3.14 -9.58 42.04
C VAL A 88 2.68 -9.40 43.49
N SER A 89 2.47 -10.49 44.24
CA SER A 89 2.16 -10.43 45.68
C SER A 89 3.31 -9.80 46.49
N ARG A 90 4.56 -10.16 46.21
CA ARG A 90 5.76 -9.58 46.85
C ARG A 90 5.94 -8.09 46.58
N PHE A 91 5.54 -7.61 45.40
CA PHE A 91 5.56 -6.17 45.08
C PHE A 91 4.44 -5.40 45.79
N ARG A 92 3.26 -6.01 45.97
CA ARG A 92 2.12 -5.40 46.67
C ARG A 92 2.36 -5.29 48.18
N GLU A 93 3.01 -6.28 48.79
CA GLU A 93 3.43 -6.26 50.20
C GLU A 93 4.48 -5.17 50.48
N ARG A 94 5.46 -4.99 49.57
CA ARG A 94 6.43 -3.90 49.70
C ARG A 94 5.80 -2.51 49.60
N HIS A 95 4.76 -2.35 48.80
CA HIS A 95 4.04 -1.07 48.71
C HIS A 95 3.15 -0.80 49.93
N LYS A 96 2.50 -1.83 50.50
CA LYS A 96 1.74 -1.70 51.74
C LYS A 96 2.63 -1.35 52.94
N GLN A 97 3.79 -2.02 53.09
CA GLN A 97 4.75 -1.68 54.15
C GLN A 97 5.28 -0.24 54.03
N LYS A 98 5.41 0.28 52.81
CA LYS A 98 5.85 1.66 52.58
C LYS A 98 4.75 2.70 52.86
N GLN A 99 3.47 2.35 52.68
CA GLN A 99 2.35 3.21 53.05
C GLN A 99 2.05 3.19 54.57
N GLU A 100 2.19 2.03 55.23
CA GLU A 100 2.05 1.94 56.69
C GLU A 100 3.18 2.65 57.45
N ALA A 101 4.40 2.65 56.89
CA ALA A 101 5.52 3.45 57.41
C ALA A 101 5.30 4.97 57.22
N SER A 102 4.52 5.38 56.20
CA SER A 102 4.18 6.79 55.95
C SER A 102 3.04 7.30 56.84
N ASN A 103 2.05 6.45 57.15
CA ASN A 103 0.93 6.84 58.02
C ASN A 103 1.30 6.83 59.51
N SER A 104 2.23 5.98 59.93
CA SER A 104 2.79 6.00 61.29
C SER A 104 3.65 7.24 61.58
N ALA A 105 4.11 7.95 60.54
CA ALA A 105 4.86 9.20 60.66
C ALA A 105 3.97 10.45 60.70
N ALA A 106 2.68 10.34 60.34
CA ALA A 106 1.74 11.46 60.33
C ALA A 106 0.86 11.55 61.60
N ALA A 107 0.87 10.51 62.46
CA ALA A 107 0.06 10.46 63.68
C ALA A 107 0.77 10.99 64.95
N THR A 108 2.00 11.51 64.82
CA THR A 108 2.83 11.92 65.98
C THR A 108 3.31 13.37 65.87
N THR A 109 2.44 14.30 65.45
CA THR A 109 2.71 15.75 65.60
C THR A 109 1.43 16.51 65.95
N ALA A 110 1.08 16.47 67.23
CA ALA A 110 0.30 17.53 67.89
C ALA A 110 0.84 17.70 69.32
N ALA A 111 0.96 18.97 69.73
CA ALA A 111 1.39 19.51 71.04
C ALA A 111 2.91 19.77 71.25
N GLU A 112 3.27 21.04 71.02
CA GLU A 112 4.12 21.95 71.81
C GLU A 112 5.25 21.41 72.70
N THR A 113 6.47 21.93 72.51
CA THR A 113 7.07 23.00 73.35
C THR A 113 8.50 23.34 72.89
N LYS A 114 8.82 24.64 72.87
CA LYS A 114 10.19 25.20 72.76
C LYS A 114 10.92 24.90 74.09
N PRO A 115 12.24 24.61 74.16
CA PRO A 115 13.24 25.70 74.10
C PRO A 115 14.62 25.32 73.50
N GLU A 116 15.44 26.37 73.35
CA GLU A 116 16.91 26.42 73.47
C GLU A 116 17.83 25.64 72.49
N ILE A 117 18.35 26.43 71.53
CA ILE A 117 19.74 26.53 71.07
C ILE A 117 20.59 25.24 71.12
N SER A 118 20.85 24.67 69.94
CA SER A 118 22.08 23.90 69.68
C SER A 118 22.67 24.31 68.32
N PRO A 119 23.98 24.59 68.22
CA PRO A 119 24.64 25.03 66.99
C PRO A 119 25.20 23.82 66.25
N PHE A 120 24.38 23.11 65.47
CA PHE A 120 24.90 22.12 64.52
C PHE A 120 23.95 21.99 63.33
N GLU A 121 24.17 22.82 62.32
CA GLU A 121 23.60 22.61 60.99
C GLU A 121 24.28 21.39 60.35
N LEU A 122 23.54 20.30 60.20
CA LEU A 122 23.92 19.19 59.33
C LEU A 122 23.46 19.52 57.91
N PRO A 123 24.35 19.51 56.90
CA PRO A 123 23.96 19.82 55.52
C PRO A 123 23.03 18.74 54.96
N ALA A 124 22.02 19.16 54.19
CA ALA A 124 21.06 18.27 53.54
C ALA A 124 21.77 17.19 52.67
N PRO A 125 21.28 15.93 52.67
CA PRO A 125 21.92 14.85 51.93
C PRO A 125 21.78 15.10 50.42
N ARG A 126 22.89 15.47 49.78
CA ARG A 126 23.01 15.50 48.31
C ARG A 126 22.74 14.09 47.78
N THR A 127 21.59 13.90 47.14
CA THR A 127 21.24 12.65 46.46
C THR A 127 22.17 12.46 45.26
N ARG A 128 23.21 11.64 45.44
CA ARG A 128 24.04 11.17 44.32
C ARG A 128 23.20 10.23 43.46
N LEU A 129 22.61 10.77 42.39
CA LEU A 129 21.77 10.04 41.41
C LEU A 129 22.48 8.87 40.71
N LEU A 130 23.81 8.82 40.77
CA LEU A 130 24.66 7.75 40.27
C LEU A 130 25.32 7.01 41.43
N THR A 131 24.68 5.94 41.91
CA THR A 131 25.40 4.92 42.66
C THR A 131 26.23 4.08 41.67
N PRO A 132 27.50 3.75 41.98
CA PRO A 132 28.40 3.08 41.03
C PRO A 132 27.82 1.76 40.49
N PHE A 133 26.99 1.08 41.27
CA PHE A 133 26.30 -0.14 40.85
C PHE A 133 25.29 0.08 39.70
N ARG A 134 24.55 1.21 39.70
CA ARG A 134 23.59 1.51 38.63
C ARG A 134 24.29 1.83 37.30
N ALA A 135 25.45 2.47 37.36
CA ALA A 135 26.27 2.75 36.18
C ALA A 135 26.83 1.47 35.54
N ILE A 136 27.27 0.51 36.36
CA ILE A 136 27.75 -0.80 35.89
C ILE A 136 26.61 -1.58 35.24
N LEU A 137 25.43 -1.63 35.88
CA LEU A 137 24.26 -2.34 35.34
C LEU A 137 23.80 -1.74 34.00
N SER A 138 23.76 -0.41 33.88
CA SER A 138 23.44 0.24 32.61
C SER A 138 24.47 -0.07 31.53
N GLY A 139 25.76 -0.17 31.88
CA GLY A 139 26.81 -0.57 30.95
C GLY A 139 26.62 -1.98 30.42
N ILE A 140 26.28 -2.94 31.28
CA ILE A 140 26.01 -4.33 30.87
C ILE A 140 24.79 -4.40 29.95
N ILE A 141 23.68 -3.74 30.32
CA ILE A 141 22.46 -3.71 29.50
C ILE A 141 22.74 -3.10 28.13
N LEU A 142 23.52 -2.02 28.08
CA LEU A 142 23.90 -1.37 26.82
C LEU A 142 24.74 -2.29 25.93
N ILE A 143 25.73 -2.99 26.49
CA ILE A 143 26.56 -3.94 25.74
C ILE A 143 25.70 -5.10 25.21
N VAL A 144 24.89 -5.73 26.06
CA VAL A 144 24.01 -6.84 25.66
C VAL A 144 23.01 -6.37 24.59
N GLY A 145 22.46 -5.17 24.74
CA GLY A 145 21.56 -4.56 23.75
C GLY A 145 22.24 -4.32 22.40
N LEU A 146 23.46 -3.75 22.40
CA LEU A 146 24.23 -3.53 21.18
C LEU A 146 24.63 -4.85 20.50
N THR A 147 25.07 -5.85 21.26
CA THR A 147 25.40 -7.17 20.69
C THR A 147 24.16 -7.86 20.12
N GLY A 148 23.04 -7.83 20.84
CA GLY A 148 21.77 -8.39 20.36
C GLY A 148 21.28 -7.70 19.08
N TYR A 149 21.35 -6.36 19.05
CA TYR A 149 21.05 -5.58 17.85
C TYR A 149 21.97 -5.94 16.68
N GLY A 150 23.28 -6.04 16.91
CA GLY A 150 24.26 -6.41 15.88
C GLY A 150 23.99 -7.78 15.25
N ILE A 151 23.64 -8.79 16.05
CA ILE A 151 23.30 -10.14 15.53
C ILE A 151 22.03 -10.09 14.68
N LEU A 152 20.99 -9.38 15.13
CA LEU A 152 19.75 -9.24 14.36
C LEU A 152 19.98 -8.47 13.07
N HIS A 153 20.79 -7.41 13.11
CA HIS A 153 21.14 -6.61 11.95
C HIS A 153 21.95 -7.42 10.92
N SER A 154 22.98 -8.16 11.36
CA SER A 154 23.77 -9.04 10.47
C SER A 154 22.89 -10.06 9.76
N ARG A 155 22.00 -10.73 10.49
CA ARG A 155 21.08 -11.72 9.90
C ARG A 155 20.14 -11.11 8.87
N LYS A 156 19.63 -9.90 9.14
CA LYS A 156 18.79 -9.18 8.18
C LYS A 156 19.56 -8.84 6.91
N MET A 157 20.82 -8.43 7.03
CA MET A 157 21.68 -8.13 5.88
C MET A 157 22.00 -9.39 5.05
N GLU A 158 22.33 -10.50 5.71
CA GLU A 158 22.57 -11.79 5.05
C GLU A 158 21.32 -12.28 4.29
N GLN A 159 20.16 -12.25 4.95
CA GLN A 159 18.88 -12.62 4.34
C GLN A 159 18.51 -11.71 3.16
N ALA A 160 18.73 -10.40 3.30
CA ALA A 160 18.47 -9.45 2.23
C ALA A 160 19.41 -9.70 1.03
N SER A 161 20.69 -10.01 1.27
CA SER A 161 21.61 -10.36 0.19
C SER A 161 21.20 -11.63 -0.55
N GLU A 162 20.77 -12.67 0.17
CA GLU A 162 20.28 -13.91 -0.44
C GLU A 162 18.97 -13.69 -1.21
N THR A 163 18.04 -12.93 -0.61
CA THR A 163 16.76 -12.58 -1.23
C THR A 163 16.97 -11.76 -2.50
N LEU A 164 17.87 -10.77 -2.48
CA LEU A 164 18.20 -9.96 -3.64
C LEU A 164 18.67 -10.84 -4.81
N LYS A 165 19.66 -11.71 -4.57
CA LYS A 165 20.22 -12.57 -5.61
C LYS A 165 19.16 -13.51 -6.18
N THR A 166 18.42 -14.20 -5.31
CA THR A 166 17.42 -15.19 -5.73
C THR A 166 16.25 -14.53 -6.45
N ALA A 167 15.72 -13.43 -5.91
CA ALA A 167 14.58 -12.72 -6.49
C ALA A 167 14.93 -12.05 -7.83
N THR A 168 16.11 -11.47 -7.98
CA THR A 168 16.55 -10.91 -9.28
C THR A 168 16.70 -12.00 -10.33
N GLN A 169 17.33 -13.14 -9.99
CA GLN A 169 17.47 -14.26 -10.93
C GLN A 169 16.09 -14.81 -11.34
N THR A 170 15.20 -15.07 -10.38
CA THR A 170 13.84 -15.52 -10.66
C THR A 170 13.07 -14.49 -11.49
N GLY A 171 13.20 -13.19 -11.20
CA GLY A 171 12.57 -12.12 -11.97
C GLY A 171 13.02 -12.11 -13.43
N GLN A 172 14.33 -12.28 -13.67
CA GLN A 172 14.89 -12.35 -15.03
C GLN A 172 14.38 -13.59 -15.79
N GLU A 173 14.40 -14.76 -15.16
CA GLU A 173 13.87 -16.00 -15.75
C GLU A 173 12.38 -15.88 -16.12
N LEU A 174 11.59 -15.17 -15.31
CA LEU A 174 10.17 -14.92 -15.57
C LEU A 174 9.95 -13.87 -16.68
N LEU A 175 10.80 -12.85 -16.79
CA LEU A 175 10.78 -11.91 -17.90
C LEU A 175 11.07 -12.59 -19.24
N GLU A 176 12.04 -13.52 -19.27
CA GLU A 176 12.33 -14.33 -20.45
C GLU A 176 11.16 -15.23 -20.86
N GLN A 177 10.30 -15.59 -19.91
CA GLN A 177 9.07 -16.37 -20.13
C GLN A 177 7.84 -15.49 -20.39
N GLU A 178 8.01 -14.16 -20.47
CA GLU A 178 6.93 -13.17 -20.62
C GLU A 178 5.87 -13.20 -19.49
N ASP A 179 6.20 -13.78 -18.32
CA ASP A 179 5.34 -13.77 -17.14
C ASP A 179 5.53 -12.47 -16.34
N LEU A 180 4.84 -11.41 -16.78
CA LEU A 180 4.98 -10.07 -16.21
C LEU A 180 4.49 -9.97 -14.76
N ILE A 181 3.49 -10.78 -14.41
CA ILE A 181 2.90 -10.81 -13.06
C ILE A 181 3.89 -11.46 -12.11
N GLY A 182 4.42 -12.63 -12.50
CA GLY A 182 5.46 -13.33 -11.75
C GLY A 182 6.73 -12.50 -11.61
N ALA A 183 7.19 -11.89 -12.71
CA ALA A 183 8.37 -11.02 -12.72
C ALA A 183 8.20 -9.83 -11.77
N ASN A 184 7.06 -9.14 -11.79
CA ASN A 184 6.78 -8.03 -10.88
C ASN A 184 6.88 -8.46 -9.41
N ALA A 185 6.25 -9.58 -9.05
CA ALA A 185 6.32 -10.10 -7.67
C ALA A 185 7.76 -10.46 -7.24
N ALA A 186 8.60 -10.90 -8.17
CA ALA A 186 10.01 -11.17 -7.89
C ALA A 186 10.83 -9.86 -7.75
N TYR A 187 10.67 -8.91 -8.67
CA TYR A 187 11.38 -7.63 -8.63
C TYR A 187 10.99 -6.74 -7.44
N GLN A 188 9.74 -6.80 -6.97
CA GLN A 188 9.33 -6.14 -5.73
C GLN A 188 10.09 -6.67 -4.51
N LYS A 189 10.30 -8.00 -4.42
CA LYS A 189 11.12 -8.59 -3.35
C LYS A 189 12.59 -8.17 -3.45
N ALA A 190 13.11 -8.09 -4.67
CA ALA A 190 14.47 -7.59 -4.91
C ALA A 190 14.60 -6.12 -4.48
N PHE A 191 13.61 -5.28 -4.78
CA PHE A 191 13.54 -3.88 -4.35
C PHE A 191 13.49 -3.72 -2.82
N GLU A 192 12.65 -4.52 -2.14
CA GLU A 192 12.60 -4.55 -0.67
C GLU A 192 13.95 -4.95 -0.07
N ALA A 193 14.61 -5.97 -0.64
CA ALA A 193 15.93 -6.39 -0.22
C ALA A 193 17.00 -5.31 -0.42
N LEU A 194 16.97 -4.57 -1.54
CA LEU A 194 17.85 -3.42 -1.77
C LEU A 194 17.66 -2.31 -0.76
N THR A 195 16.42 -2.07 -0.33
CA THR A 195 16.11 -1.05 0.69
C THR A 195 16.70 -1.44 2.05
N VAL A 196 16.71 -2.72 2.39
CA VAL A 196 17.38 -3.22 3.62
C VAL A 196 18.90 -3.10 3.53
N LEU A 197 19.48 -3.36 2.35
CA LEU A 197 20.93 -3.30 2.11
C LEU A 197 21.47 -1.88 1.91
N ASP A 198 20.60 -0.89 1.70
CA ASP A 198 20.94 0.51 1.42
C ASP A 198 21.95 0.70 0.26
N ARG A 199 21.82 -0.12 -0.80
CA ARG A 199 22.73 -0.11 -1.95
C ARG A 199 22.34 0.94 -2.98
N THR A 200 23.28 1.77 -3.43
CA THR A 200 23.02 2.85 -4.43
C THR A 200 23.84 2.71 -5.71
N ASP A 201 24.39 1.52 -5.97
CA ASP A 201 25.17 1.25 -7.18
C ASP A 201 24.29 1.12 -8.44
N PRO A 202 24.86 1.21 -9.67
CA PRO A 202 24.09 1.16 -10.92
C PRO A 202 23.19 -0.07 -11.05
N ALA A 203 23.66 -1.25 -10.62
CA ALA A 203 22.85 -2.48 -10.67
C ALA A 203 21.66 -2.42 -9.69
N ALA A 204 21.82 -1.75 -8.54
CA ALA A 204 20.70 -1.50 -7.65
C ALA A 204 19.66 -0.56 -8.29
N ASN A 205 20.11 0.49 -8.99
CA ASN A 205 19.20 1.42 -9.67
C ASN A 205 18.44 0.74 -10.82
N ASP A 206 19.10 -0.14 -11.57
CA ASP A 206 18.50 -0.97 -12.62
C ASP A 206 17.35 -1.84 -12.09
N ILE A 207 17.57 -2.53 -10.97
CA ILE A 207 16.54 -3.33 -10.29
C ILE A 207 15.38 -2.45 -9.80
N ARG A 208 15.68 -1.27 -9.23
CA ARG A 208 14.63 -0.34 -8.77
C ARG A 208 13.77 0.13 -9.94
N GLN A 209 14.42 0.50 -11.03
CA GLN A 209 13.75 0.97 -12.22
C GLN A 209 12.90 -0.14 -12.86
N THR A 210 13.47 -1.35 -13.00
CA THR A 210 12.75 -2.53 -13.49
C THR A 210 11.52 -2.84 -12.63
N SER A 211 11.65 -2.76 -11.30
CA SER A 211 10.53 -2.95 -10.38
C SER A 211 9.44 -1.89 -10.54
N ARG A 212 9.80 -0.63 -10.81
CA ARG A 212 8.84 0.47 -11.03
C ARG A 212 8.10 0.30 -12.35
N GLU A 213 8.82 -0.03 -13.42
CA GLU A 213 8.23 -0.31 -14.73
C GLU A 213 7.28 -1.50 -14.70
N LEU A 214 7.68 -2.61 -14.07
CA LEU A 214 6.83 -3.77 -13.90
C LEU A 214 5.59 -3.47 -13.04
N LEU A 215 5.73 -2.68 -11.98
CA LEU A 215 4.60 -2.24 -11.18
C LEU A 215 3.62 -1.44 -12.05
N ALA A 216 4.11 -0.45 -12.80
CA ALA A 216 3.30 0.37 -13.68
C ALA A 216 2.56 -0.48 -14.74
N ILE A 217 3.22 -1.47 -15.35
CA ILE A 217 2.60 -2.39 -16.31
C ILE A 217 1.46 -3.18 -15.68
N ASN A 218 1.67 -3.72 -14.47
CA ASN A 218 0.73 -4.63 -13.82
C ASN A 218 -0.43 -3.92 -13.11
N THR A 219 -0.32 -2.61 -12.88
CA THR A 219 -1.32 -1.83 -12.12
C THR A 219 -1.82 -0.62 -12.91
N GLN A 220 -1.92 -0.78 -14.24
CA GLN A 220 -2.49 0.22 -15.13
C GLN A 220 -3.95 0.51 -14.81
N ALA A 221 -4.39 1.74 -15.11
CA ALA A 221 -5.78 2.13 -15.03
C ALA A 221 -6.66 1.19 -15.87
N GLY A 222 -7.80 0.79 -15.32
CA GLY A 222 -8.70 -0.18 -15.96
C GLY A 222 -9.47 0.34 -17.17
N SER A 223 -9.36 1.64 -17.49
CA SER A 223 -9.98 2.28 -18.65
C SER A 223 -8.97 3.17 -19.37
N PRO A 224 -9.00 3.26 -20.70
CA PRO A 224 -8.22 4.24 -21.44
C PRO A 224 -8.72 5.67 -21.15
N LEU A 225 -7.84 6.65 -21.37
CA LEU A 225 -8.10 8.05 -21.08
C LEU A 225 -9.37 8.61 -21.77
N PHE A 226 -9.66 8.15 -22.99
CA PHE A 226 -10.85 8.57 -23.73
C PHE A 226 -12.15 8.12 -23.05
N GLU A 227 -12.22 6.86 -22.60
CA GLU A 227 -13.37 6.35 -21.85
C GLU A 227 -13.54 7.07 -20.51
N MET A 228 -12.43 7.39 -19.82
CA MET A 228 -12.50 8.21 -18.60
C MET A 228 -13.11 9.58 -18.87
N ALA A 229 -12.76 10.19 -20.00
CA ALA A 229 -13.28 11.49 -20.40
C ALA A 229 -14.77 11.43 -20.74
N GLU A 230 -15.22 10.42 -21.50
CA GLU A 230 -16.64 10.23 -21.81
C GLU A 230 -17.46 9.99 -20.54
N GLU A 231 -16.97 9.14 -19.64
CA GLU A 231 -17.64 8.87 -18.37
C GLU A 231 -17.73 10.12 -17.49
N ALA A 232 -16.69 10.97 -17.49
CA ALA A 232 -16.71 12.25 -16.80
C ALA A 232 -17.86 13.13 -17.30
N VAL A 233 -18.02 13.26 -18.61
CA VAL A 233 -19.07 14.08 -19.21
C VAL A 233 -20.46 13.60 -18.79
N ASP A 234 -20.70 12.29 -18.89
CA ASP A 234 -22.00 11.70 -18.54
C ASP A 234 -22.31 11.83 -17.04
N GLN A 235 -21.33 11.51 -16.18
CA GLN A 235 -21.53 11.55 -14.72
C GLN A 235 -21.65 12.96 -14.18
N ILE A 236 -20.87 13.92 -14.69
CA ILE A 236 -20.98 15.32 -14.29
C ILE A 236 -22.35 15.87 -14.69
N LYS A 237 -22.87 15.54 -15.88
CA LYS A 237 -24.21 15.96 -16.33
C LYS A 237 -25.34 15.33 -15.49
N GLN A 238 -25.21 14.07 -15.09
CA GLN A 238 -26.26 13.33 -14.36
C GLN A 238 -26.27 13.59 -12.85
N SER A 239 -25.09 13.58 -12.22
CA SER A 239 -24.92 13.50 -10.77
C SER A 239 -24.11 14.67 -10.18
N GLY A 240 -23.56 15.54 -11.02
CA GLY A 240 -22.75 16.69 -10.62
C GLY A 240 -21.28 16.37 -10.39
N LEU A 241 -20.47 17.43 -10.28
CA LEU A 241 -19.01 17.36 -10.19
C LEU A 241 -18.50 16.59 -8.96
N ASP A 242 -19.06 16.85 -7.79
CA ASP A 242 -18.58 16.24 -6.53
C ASP A 242 -18.82 14.71 -6.50
N SER A 243 -19.92 14.27 -7.11
CA SER A 243 -20.23 12.85 -7.29
C SER A 243 -19.21 12.20 -8.24
N TRP A 244 -18.89 12.86 -9.36
CA TRP A 244 -17.87 12.38 -10.28
C TRP A 244 -16.49 12.30 -9.63
N LYS A 245 -16.06 13.35 -8.90
CA LYS A 245 -14.78 13.34 -8.17
C LYS A 245 -14.68 12.15 -7.22
N SER A 246 -15.72 11.90 -6.43
CA SER A 246 -15.75 10.77 -5.49
C SER A 246 -15.67 9.41 -6.21
N LEU A 247 -16.35 9.26 -7.35
CA LEU A 247 -16.31 8.05 -8.16
C LEU A 247 -14.95 7.87 -8.84
N PHE A 248 -14.38 8.96 -9.35
CA PHE A 248 -13.08 9.01 -9.99
C PHE A 248 -11.99 8.55 -9.02
N ASP A 249 -12.00 9.08 -7.80
CA ASP A 249 -11.02 8.71 -6.77
C ASP A 249 -11.10 7.22 -6.43
N VAL A 250 -12.31 6.67 -6.29
CA VAL A 250 -12.49 5.24 -5.99
C VAL A 250 -12.04 4.34 -7.15
N ARG A 251 -12.17 4.79 -8.39
CA ARG A 251 -11.96 3.94 -9.57
C ARG A 251 -10.56 4.07 -10.17
N TYR A 252 -9.98 5.27 -10.13
CA TYR A 252 -8.78 5.61 -10.90
C TYR A 252 -7.63 6.10 -10.03
N ALA A 253 -7.85 6.61 -8.81
CA ALA A 253 -6.74 7.03 -7.97
C ALA A 253 -5.78 5.86 -7.69
N ASP A 254 -4.50 6.17 -7.58
CA ASP A 254 -3.39 5.23 -7.38
C ASP A 254 -3.19 4.21 -8.52
N THR A 255 -3.93 4.32 -9.63
CA THR A 255 -3.70 3.51 -10.82
C THR A 255 -2.68 4.16 -11.74
N TRP A 256 -1.93 3.34 -12.48
CA TRP A 256 -0.84 3.82 -13.32
C TRP A 256 -1.31 4.14 -14.73
N MET A 257 -0.69 5.16 -15.31
CA MET A 257 -0.74 5.45 -16.73
C MET A 257 0.66 5.59 -17.28
N ILE A 258 0.83 5.16 -18.53
CA ILE A 258 2.10 5.22 -19.26
C ILE A 258 1.88 6.12 -20.46
N PHE A 259 2.80 7.07 -20.66
CA PHE A 259 2.68 8.12 -21.65
C PHE A 259 3.91 8.19 -22.52
N GLU A 260 3.70 8.44 -23.80
CA GLU A 260 4.68 9.05 -24.69
C GLU A 260 4.14 10.43 -25.08
N ALA A 261 4.60 11.49 -24.41
CA ALA A 261 4.06 12.82 -24.61
C ALA A 261 5.11 13.91 -24.40
N THR A 262 4.84 15.09 -24.96
CA THR A 262 5.61 16.30 -24.62
C THR A 262 5.00 16.95 -23.39
N LEU A 263 5.83 17.28 -22.40
CA LEU A 263 5.43 17.98 -21.18
C LEU A 263 5.71 19.48 -21.34
N LEU A 264 4.67 20.30 -21.24
CA LEU A 264 4.75 21.76 -21.36
C LEU A 264 4.57 22.41 -19.99
N PRO A 265 5.46 23.30 -19.54
CA PRO A 265 5.29 23.99 -18.27
C PRO A 265 4.01 24.84 -18.29
N VAL A 266 3.21 24.76 -17.22
CA VAL A 266 2.00 25.57 -17.05
C VAL A 266 2.39 26.86 -16.34
N GLU A 267 2.49 27.96 -17.09
CA GLU A 267 2.69 29.29 -16.51
C GLU A 267 1.45 29.71 -15.72
N THR A 268 1.54 29.60 -14.39
CA THR A 268 0.48 30.07 -13.50
C THR A 268 0.84 31.47 -13.00
N GLN A 269 -0.09 32.42 -13.09
CA GLN A 269 0.11 33.81 -12.65
C GLN A 269 0.24 33.92 -11.12
N GLU A 270 -0.29 32.93 -10.39
CA GLU A 270 -0.07 32.74 -8.96
C GLU A 270 1.17 31.89 -8.72
N LYS A 271 1.96 32.23 -7.69
CA LYS A 271 3.06 31.37 -7.21
C LYS A 271 2.46 30.08 -6.65
N VAL A 272 2.22 29.11 -7.51
CA VAL A 272 1.92 27.74 -7.08
C VAL A 272 3.18 27.19 -6.41
N PRO A 273 3.08 26.53 -5.24
CA PRO A 273 4.23 25.96 -4.54
C PRO A 273 4.91 24.81 -5.29
N HIS A 274 4.28 24.30 -6.35
CA HIS A 274 4.64 23.10 -7.08
C HIS A 274 4.75 23.37 -8.58
N SER A 275 5.79 22.86 -9.22
CA SER A 275 5.95 22.89 -10.68
C SER A 275 4.85 22.05 -11.33
N ARG A 276 4.18 22.59 -12.35
CA ARG A 276 3.08 21.90 -13.05
C ARG A 276 3.40 21.79 -14.53
N TYR A 277 3.32 20.58 -15.07
CA TYR A 277 3.54 20.30 -16.48
C TYR A 277 2.30 19.71 -17.10
N ARG A 278 1.81 20.30 -18.20
CA ARG A 278 0.68 19.79 -18.96
C ARG A 278 1.17 18.87 -20.07
N LEU A 279 0.54 17.71 -20.19
CA LEU A 279 0.77 16.82 -21.33
C LEU A 279 0.17 17.46 -22.58
N ASN A 280 0.94 17.51 -23.67
CA ASN A 280 0.46 17.95 -24.98
C ASN A 280 -0.39 16.86 -25.67
N LEU A 281 -1.40 16.36 -24.95
CA LEU A 281 -2.35 15.36 -25.41
C LEU A 281 -3.74 15.68 -24.85
N PRO A 282 -4.38 16.79 -25.29
CA PRO A 282 -5.75 17.08 -24.88
C PRO A 282 -6.69 16.03 -25.47
N VAL A 283 -7.57 15.48 -24.64
CA VAL A 283 -8.71 14.68 -25.14
C VAL A 283 -9.85 15.64 -25.40
N LEU A 284 -10.16 15.80 -26.68
CA LEU A 284 -11.24 16.65 -27.16
C LEU A 284 -12.49 15.80 -27.33
N LEU A 285 -13.51 16.09 -26.52
CA LEU A 285 -14.88 15.63 -26.72
C LEU A 285 -15.73 16.80 -27.23
N ASP A 286 -16.89 16.52 -27.80
CA ASP A 286 -17.73 17.53 -28.47
C ASP A 286 -17.96 18.82 -27.66
N GLU A 287 -18.24 18.69 -26.35
CA GLU A 287 -18.50 19.82 -25.44
C GLU A 287 -17.55 19.85 -24.24
N TYR A 288 -16.50 19.02 -24.24
CA TYR A 288 -15.66 18.85 -23.06
C TYR A 288 -14.19 18.59 -23.43
N THR A 289 -13.28 19.33 -22.81
CA THR A 289 -11.84 19.12 -23.00
C THR A 289 -11.22 18.55 -21.73
N LEU A 290 -10.50 17.45 -21.84
CA LEU A 290 -9.75 16.87 -20.74
C LEU A 290 -8.25 17.08 -20.94
N TYR A 291 -7.62 17.71 -19.95
CA TYR A 291 -6.17 17.83 -19.86
C TYR A 291 -5.60 16.88 -18.81
N LEU A 292 -4.29 16.61 -18.92
CA LEU A 292 -3.53 15.91 -17.90
C LEU A 292 -2.40 16.80 -17.44
N ASP A 293 -2.31 16.98 -16.13
CA ASP A 293 -1.28 17.81 -15.50
C ASP A 293 -0.48 16.97 -14.51
N LEU A 294 0.84 16.97 -14.70
CA LEU A 294 1.83 16.33 -13.85
C LEU A 294 2.35 17.32 -12.81
N ILE A 295 2.20 17.00 -11.53
CA ILE A 295 2.50 17.89 -10.40
C ILE A 295 3.82 17.48 -9.75
N SER A 296 4.81 18.37 -9.72
CA SER A 296 6.13 18.16 -9.08
C SER A 296 6.88 16.88 -9.53
N PRO A 297 7.13 16.68 -10.83
CA PRO A 297 7.83 15.48 -11.30
C PRO A 297 9.24 15.35 -10.72
N THR A 298 9.60 14.17 -10.23
CA THR A 298 10.96 13.88 -9.71
C THR A 298 12.08 14.09 -10.74
N PHE A 299 11.74 14.10 -12.03
CA PHE A 299 12.65 14.29 -13.16
C PHE A 299 12.55 15.69 -13.78
N GLU A 300 12.11 16.71 -13.04
CA GLU A 300 12.03 18.11 -13.52
C GLU A 300 13.32 18.59 -14.20
N LYS A 301 14.49 18.30 -13.61
CA LYS A 301 15.81 18.64 -14.18
C LYS A 301 16.03 18.04 -15.58
N TYR A 302 15.45 16.88 -15.87
CA TYR A 302 15.51 16.30 -17.20
C TYR A 302 14.68 17.11 -18.20
N LEU A 303 13.48 17.56 -17.79
CA LEU A 303 12.59 18.39 -18.61
C LEU A 303 13.20 19.76 -18.91
N GLU A 304 13.85 20.38 -17.93
CA GLU A 304 14.58 21.65 -18.11
C GLU A 304 15.74 21.52 -19.10
N ALA A 305 16.47 20.40 -19.07
CA ALA A 305 17.56 20.13 -20.00
C ALA A 305 17.09 19.78 -21.42
N HIS A 306 15.84 19.32 -21.55
CA HIS A 306 15.27 18.82 -22.82
C HIS A 306 13.89 19.42 -23.11
N PRO A 307 13.78 20.76 -23.18
CA PRO A 307 12.48 21.42 -23.32
C PRO A 307 11.82 21.07 -24.65
N GLY A 308 10.53 20.72 -24.60
CA GLY A 308 9.74 20.39 -25.79
C GLY A 308 10.07 19.05 -26.44
N GLN A 309 10.96 18.24 -25.86
CA GLN A 309 11.19 16.87 -26.32
C GLN A 309 10.10 15.94 -25.76
N PRO A 310 9.56 15.02 -26.57
CA PRO A 310 8.68 13.98 -26.07
C PRO A 310 9.45 13.05 -25.12
N VAL A 311 8.80 12.68 -24.02
CA VAL A 311 9.34 11.78 -22.99
C VAL A 311 8.44 10.57 -22.83
N ILE A 312 9.02 9.41 -22.53
CA ILE A 312 8.27 8.22 -22.14
C ILE A 312 8.32 8.12 -20.63
N PHE A 313 7.18 8.17 -19.95
CA PHE A 313 7.13 8.14 -18.51
C PHE A 313 5.87 7.43 -18.03
N ALA A 314 5.90 6.97 -16.78
CA ALA A 314 4.71 6.48 -16.10
C ALA A 314 4.45 7.34 -14.87
N ALA A 315 3.17 7.51 -14.51
CA ALA A 315 2.75 8.23 -13.32
C ALA A 315 1.44 7.65 -12.79
N GLN A 316 1.20 7.79 -11.49
CA GLN A 316 -0.10 7.46 -10.92
C GLN A 316 -1.07 8.62 -11.07
N ILE A 317 -2.34 8.27 -11.27
CA ILE A 317 -3.44 9.24 -11.21
C ILE A 317 -3.66 9.63 -9.74
N SER A 318 -3.60 10.93 -9.44
CA SER A 318 -3.83 11.44 -8.09
C SER A 318 -5.27 11.92 -7.88
N GLY A 319 -5.93 12.41 -8.93
CA GLY A 319 -7.30 12.91 -8.81
C GLY A 319 -7.81 13.63 -10.04
N PHE A 320 -9.01 14.19 -9.90
CA PHE A 320 -9.68 14.95 -10.95
C PHE A 320 -10.14 16.32 -10.45
N ASN A 321 -9.92 17.34 -11.27
CA ASN A 321 -10.41 18.69 -11.02
C ASN A 321 -11.08 19.29 -12.27
N GLN A 322 -12.00 20.22 -12.06
CA GLN A 322 -12.57 21.02 -13.14
C GLN A 322 -11.86 22.37 -13.15
N ASP A 323 -11.53 22.88 -14.34
CA ASP A 323 -10.91 24.20 -14.46
C ASP A 323 -11.89 25.27 -13.96
N ALA A 324 -11.47 26.03 -12.95
CA ALA A 324 -12.30 27.08 -12.34
C ALA A 324 -12.71 28.17 -13.34
N SER A 325 -11.91 28.39 -14.38
CA SER A 325 -12.18 29.38 -15.42
C SER A 325 -13.04 28.83 -16.57
N ARG A 326 -13.08 27.50 -16.73
CA ARG A 326 -13.69 26.81 -17.87
C ARG A 326 -14.41 25.53 -17.39
N PRO A 327 -15.72 25.59 -17.11
CA PRO A 327 -16.46 24.42 -16.62
C PRO A 327 -16.57 23.29 -17.66
N ASP A 328 -16.36 23.58 -18.93
CA ASP A 328 -16.21 22.63 -20.03
C ASP A 328 -14.83 21.96 -20.08
N THR A 329 -13.94 22.26 -19.12
CA THR A 329 -12.59 21.72 -19.07
C THR A 329 -12.35 20.92 -17.79
N GLY A 330 -11.99 19.65 -17.94
CA GLY A 330 -11.54 18.77 -16.88
C GLY A 330 -10.01 18.64 -16.88
N ILE A 331 -9.45 18.37 -15.71
CA ILE A 331 -8.03 18.13 -15.52
C ILE A 331 -7.84 16.89 -14.66
N ILE A 332 -7.20 15.87 -15.22
CA ILE A 332 -6.66 14.75 -14.45
C ILE A 332 -5.31 15.17 -13.90
N GLU A 333 -5.14 15.04 -12.60
CA GLU A 333 -3.89 15.29 -11.92
C GLU A 333 -3.10 13.98 -11.83
N LEU A 334 -1.83 14.05 -12.23
CA LEU A 334 -0.86 12.97 -12.13
C LEU A 334 0.14 13.30 -11.03
N ASP A 335 0.43 12.33 -10.18
CA ASP A 335 1.38 12.48 -9.09
C ASP A 335 2.83 12.41 -9.60
N GLY A 336 3.56 13.51 -9.45
CA GLY A 336 4.95 13.60 -9.85
C GLY A 336 5.95 12.95 -8.89
N GLU A 337 5.56 12.65 -7.64
CA GLU A 337 6.43 11.92 -6.71
C GLU A 337 6.56 10.45 -7.11
N THR A 338 5.47 9.86 -7.58
CA THR A 338 5.44 8.49 -8.12
C THR A 338 5.86 8.45 -9.59
N ALA A 339 5.81 9.57 -10.31
CA ALA A 339 6.21 9.62 -11.71
C ALA A 339 7.70 9.31 -11.92
N PHE A 340 7.99 8.55 -12.97
CA PHE A 340 9.36 8.22 -13.36
C PHE A 340 9.50 8.09 -14.89
N LEU A 341 10.71 8.39 -15.39
CA LEU A 341 11.08 8.20 -16.79
C LEU A 341 11.24 6.71 -17.09
N TRP A 342 10.68 6.24 -18.20
CA TRP A 342 10.88 4.87 -18.69
C TRP A 342 12.30 4.69 -19.23
N SER A 343 12.88 3.50 -19.10
CA SER A 343 14.26 3.23 -19.55
C SER A 343 14.39 1.93 -20.34
N HIS A 344 13.65 0.87 -20.00
CA HIS A 344 13.88 -0.44 -20.62
C HIS A 344 13.05 -0.61 -21.89
N LEU A 345 13.73 -0.75 -23.03
CA LEU A 345 13.11 -1.01 -24.32
C LEU A 345 12.34 -2.33 -24.33
N ASP A 346 12.82 -3.37 -23.65
CA ASP A 346 12.17 -4.68 -23.66
C ASP A 346 10.85 -4.69 -22.89
N LEU A 347 10.79 -4.00 -21.74
CA LEU A 347 9.53 -3.80 -21.03
C LEU A 347 8.59 -2.86 -21.80
N TYR A 348 9.12 -1.88 -22.53
CA TYR A 348 8.31 -1.02 -23.40
C TYR A 348 7.60 -1.83 -24.50
N LYS A 349 8.30 -2.78 -25.13
CA LYS A 349 7.70 -3.68 -26.15
C LYS A 349 6.57 -4.52 -25.59
N GLN A 350 6.67 -4.92 -24.32
CA GLN A 350 5.64 -5.73 -23.65
C GLN A 350 4.34 -4.96 -23.39
N LEU A 351 4.33 -3.63 -23.57
CA LEU A 351 3.09 -2.84 -23.59
C LEU A 351 2.19 -3.14 -24.81
N GLY A 352 2.72 -3.85 -25.81
CA GLY A 352 1.98 -4.17 -27.03
C GLY A 352 1.80 -2.99 -27.99
N ILE A 353 2.55 -1.91 -27.79
CA ILE A 353 2.57 -0.75 -28.69
C ILE A 353 3.40 -1.13 -29.93
N GLU A 354 2.76 -1.19 -31.09
CA GLU A 354 3.45 -1.50 -32.36
C GLU A 354 4.33 -0.33 -32.80
N PHE A 355 5.54 -0.64 -33.28
CA PHE A 355 6.39 0.37 -33.91
C PHE A 355 5.93 0.59 -35.35
N ASP A 356 5.45 1.78 -35.67
CA ASP A 356 4.98 2.16 -37.00
C ASP A 356 5.79 3.32 -37.59
N GLU A 357 5.29 3.92 -38.68
CA GLU A 357 5.94 5.07 -39.33
C GLU A 357 5.96 6.33 -38.44
N PHE A 358 5.04 6.43 -37.47
CA PHE A 358 4.93 7.55 -36.53
C PHE A 358 5.71 7.30 -35.23
N GLN A 359 5.88 6.03 -34.85
CA GLN A 359 6.65 5.56 -33.70
C GLN A 359 7.79 4.62 -34.15
N ASN A 360 8.79 5.21 -34.79
CA ASN A 360 9.95 4.45 -35.24
C ASN A 360 10.73 3.88 -34.04
N ARG A 361 10.96 2.56 -34.02
CA ARG A 361 11.75 1.86 -33.00
C ARG A 361 13.08 2.54 -32.69
N ALA A 362 13.81 3.02 -33.69
CA ALA A 362 15.11 3.66 -33.48
C ALA A 362 14.99 5.01 -32.74
N GLN A 363 13.89 5.74 -32.95
CA GLN A 363 13.62 6.99 -32.23
C GLN A 363 13.25 6.70 -30.78
N VAL A 364 12.39 5.70 -30.54
CA VAL A 364 12.03 5.24 -29.19
C VAL A 364 13.26 4.77 -28.44
N GLU A 365 14.08 3.91 -29.05
CA GLU A 365 15.31 3.40 -28.45
C GLU A 365 16.31 4.52 -28.13
N ASN A 366 16.48 5.51 -29.02
CA ASN A 366 17.34 6.66 -28.73
C ASN A 366 16.83 7.47 -27.53
N ARG A 367 15.52 7.70 -27.45
CA ARG A 367 14.90 8.42 -26.34
C ARG A 367 15.05 7.66 -25.02
N LEU A 368 14.78 6.36 -25.03
CA LEU A 368 14.98 5.50 -23.86
C LEU A 368 16.44 5.49 -23.41
N ASN A 369 17.39 5.38 -24.34
CA ASN A 369 18.82 5.47 -24.02
C ASN A 369 19.20 6.82 -23.38
N GLN A 370 18.65 7.93 -23.87
CA GLN A 370 18.86 9.25 -23.29
C GLN A 370 18.28 9.34 -21.85
N GLN A 371 17.09 8.78 -21.64
CA GLN A 371 16.45 8.70 -20.32
C GLN A 371 17.25 7.79 -19.37
N SER A 372 17.71 6.62 -19.82
CA SER A 372 18.55 5.69 -19.04
C SER A 372 19.86 6.32 -18.56
N ARG A 373 20.53 7.12 -19.42
CA ARG A 373 21.74 7.86 -19.04
C ARG A 373 21.46 8.91 -17.96
N PHE A 374 20.34 9.63 -18.07
CA PHE A 374 19.95 10.59 -17.04
C PHE A 374 19.68 9.91 -15.69
N LEU A 375 19.08 8.72 -15.71
CA LEU A 375 18.84 7.91 -14.51
C LEU A 375 20.11 7.24 -13.95
N GLY A 376 21.25 7.32 -14.67
CA GLY A 376 22.50 6.70 -14.25
C GLY A 376 22.50 5.17 -14.35
N LEU A 377 21.72 4.61 -15.27
CA LEU A 377 21.63 3.15 -15.50
C LEU A 377 22.67 2.67 -16.50
N THR A 378 23.03 3.52 -17.46
CA THR A 378 24.01 3.24 -18.51
C THR A 378 25.04 4.38 -18.56
N GLU A 379 26.31 4.03 -18.78
CA GLU A 379 27.40 5.00 -19.00
C GLU A 379 27.37 5.62 -20.41
#